data_AF-A0AB36TGC3-F1
#
_entry.id   AF-A0AB36TGC3-F1
#
_cell.length_a   1.000
_cell.length_b   1.000
_cell.length_c   1.000
_cell.angle_alpha   90.00
_cell.angle_beta   90.00
_cell.angle_gamma   90.00
#
_symmetry.space_group_name_H-M   'P 1'
#
loop_
_entity.id
_entity.type
_entity.pdbx_description
1 polymer ?
#
loop_
_entity_poly.entity_id
_entity_poly.type
_entity_poly.pdbx_seq_one_letter_code
_entity_poly.pdbx_strand_id
1 'polypeptide(L)' 'MGEREIFEQINDVLRENGYNTRINGLMDLTHFLNEKRDTDSLVYDKVRELYAQFMMGIGMW' A
#
# COMPACT_ATOMS: atom_id res chain seq x y z
N MET A 1 -9.77 3.78 -14.01
CA MET A 1 -9.02 2.51 -14.10
C MET A 1 -7.73 2.49 -13.26
N GLY A 2 -7.30 3.58 -12.59
CA GLY A 2 -6.01 3.59 -11.88
C GLY A 2 -5.99 3.13 -10.42
N GLU A 3 -7.10 3.23 -9.67
CA GLU A 3 -7.07 2.99 -8.22
C GLU A 3 -7.02 1.50 -7.86
N ARG A 4 -7.76 0.65 -8.58
CA ARG A 4 -7.80 -0.79 -8.29
C ARG A 4 -6.47 -1.49 -8.55
N GLU A 5 -5.73 -1.09 -9.59
CA GLU A 5 -4.43 -1.68 -9.90
C GLU A 5 -3.40 -1.46 -8.80
N ILE A 6 -3.39 -0.29 -8.15
CA ILE A 6 -2.44 -0.02 -7.07
C ILE A 6 -2.75 -0.87 -5.85
N PHE A 7 -4.03 -1.05 -5.49
CA PHE A 7 -4.40 -1.94 -4.40
C PHE A 7 -4.07 -3.40 -4.70
N GLU A 8 -4.22 -3.86 -5.95
CA GLU A 8 -3.79 -5.21 -6.33
C GLU A 8 -2.28 -5.37 -6.22
N GLN A 9 -1.49 -4.40 -6.68
CA GLN A 9 -0.02 -4.42 -6.53
C GLN A 9 0.41 -4.45 -5.05
N ILE A 10 -0.23 -3.64 -4.21
CA ILE A 10 0.04 -3.64 -2.76
C ILE A 10 -0.30 -5.00 -2.14
N ASN A 11 -1.45 -5.59 -2.50
CA ASN A 11 -1.84 -6.91 -2.02
C ASN A 11 -0.87 -8.00 -2.47
N ASP A 12 -0.34 -7.92 -3.68
CA ASP A 12 0.64 -8.86 -4.19
C ASP A 12 1.95 -8.77 -3.39
N VAL A 13 2.48 -7.56 -3.18
CA VAL A 13 3.66 -7.32 -2.35
C VAL A 13 3.47 -7.85 -0.92
N LEU A 14 2.31 -7.59 -0.31
CA LEU A 14 1.99 -8.10 1.02
C LEU A 14 2.00 -9.63 1.04
N ARG A 15 1.34 -10.27 0.08
CA ARG A 15 1.25 -11.72 -0.03
C ARG A 15 2.61 -12.38 -0.29
N GLU A 16 3.44 -11.81 -1.17
CA GLU A 16 4.79 -12.30 -1.45
C GLU A 16 5.68 -12.29 -0.20
N ASN A 17 5.42 -11.38 0.73
CA ASN A 17 6.17 -11.25 1.97
C ASN A 17 5.49 -11.98 3.16
N GLY A 18 4.48 -12.81 2.89
CA GLY A 18 3.80 -13.63 3.91
C GLY A 18 2.76 -12.89 4.74
N TYR A 19 2.37 -11.67 4.36
CA TYR A 19 1.26 -10.98 5.00
C TYR A 19 -0.07 -11.52 4.47
N ASN A 20 -0.96 -11.90 5.39
CA ASN A 20 -2.31 -12.38 5.06
C ASN A 20 -3.37 -11.27 5.06
N THR A 21 -2.93 -10.01 5.22
CA THR A 21 -3.78 -8.82 5.20
C THR A 21 -4.13 -8.45 3.77
N ARG A 22 -5.41 -8.20 3.50
CA ARG A 22 -5.89 -7.73 2.20
C ARG A 22 -6.38 -6.29 2.30
N ILE A 23 -5.68 -5.40 1.63
CA ILE A 23 -6.04 -3.99 1.51
C ILE A 23 -7.11 -3.85 0.43
N ASN A 24 -8.33 -3.43 0.81
CA ASN A 24 -9.43 -3.20 -0.13
C ASN A 24 -9.65 -1.70 -0.43
N GLY A 25 -8.96 -0.81 0.28
CA GLY A 25 -9.05 0.63 0.05
C GLY A 25 -8.05 1.42 0.90
N LEU A 26 -8.11 2.75 0.78
CA LEU A 26 -7.20 3.67 1.46
C LEU A 26 -7.25 3.55 2.98
N MET A 27 -8.40 3.21 3.55
CA MET A 27 -8.56 3.09 5.00
C MET A 27 -7.75 1.91 5.56
N ASP A 28 -7.86 0.72 4.94
CA ASP A 28 -7.03 -0.44 5.27
C ASP A 28 -5.54 -0.15 5.07
N LEU A 29 -5.21 0.53 3.96
CA LEU A 29 -3.83 0.87 3.62
C LEU A 29 -3.20 1.78 4.67
N THR A 30 -3.95 2.81 5.08
CA THR A 30 -3.51 3.77 6.10
C THR A 30 -3.38 3.09 7.45
N HIS A 31 -4.30 2.17 7.80
CA HIS A 31 -4.21 1.37 9.01
C HIS A 31 -2.96 0.50 9.01
N PHE A 32 -2.69 -0.22 7.92
CA PHE A 32 -1.48 -1.04 7.77
C PHE A 32 -0.19 -0.21 7.89
N LEU A 33 -0.12 0.92 7.19
CA LEU A 33 1.03 1.83 7.27
C LEU A 33 1.21 2.37 8.70
N ASN A 34 0.13 2.69 9.41
CA ASN A 34 0.22 3.16 10.78
C ASN A 34 0.65 2.06 11.76
N GLU A 35 0.16 0.83 11.59
CA GLU A 35 0.54 -0.33 12.41
C GLU A 35 2.00 -0.74 12.18
N LYS A 36 2.48 -0.67 10.94
CA LYS A 36 3.84 -1.08 10.55
C LYS A 36 4.84 0.07 10.51
N ARG A 37 4.46 1.28 10.93
CA ARG A 37 5.33 2.47 10.91
C ARG A 37 6.62 2.30 11.70
N ASP A 38 6.58 1.53 12.79
CA ASP A 38 7.72 1.25 13.66
C ASP A 38 8.50 -0.01 13.24
N THR A 39 8.03 -0.70 12.20
CA THR A 39 8.69 -1.91 11.70
C THR A 39 9.56 -1.54 10.50
N ASP A 40 10.87 -1.64 10.67
CA ASP A 40 11.83 -1.49 9.57
C ASP A 40 11.67 -2.68 8.61
N SER A 41 10.77 -2.54 7.65
CA SER A 41 10.37 -3.60 6.73
C SER A 41 10.41 -3.07 5.31
N LEU A 42 11.14 -3.77 4.43
CA LEU A 42 11.17 -3.49 2.99
C LEU A 42 9.75 -3.47 2.37
N VAL A 43 8.81 -4.18 2.99
CA VAL A 43 7.39 -4.18 2.61
C VAL A 43 6.74 -2.85 2.92
N TYR A 44 7.01 -2.28 4.09
CA TYR A 44 6.47 -0.98 4.47
C TYR A 44 6.94 0.10 3.51
N ASP A 45 8.24 0.13 3.16
CA ASP A 45 8.77 1.09 2.18
C ASP A 45 8.13 0.94 0.80
N LYS A 46 8.02 -0.28 0.27
CA LYS A 46 7.34 -0.55 -1.02
C LYS A 46 5.88 -0.10 -1.01
N VAL A 47 5.13 -0.46 0.03
CA VAL A 47 3.71 -0.12 0.16
C VAL A 47 3.52 1.39 0.30
N ARG A 48 4.41 2.06 1.05
CA ARG A 48 4.41 3.52 1.21
C ARG A 48 4.74 4.23 -0.10
N GLU A 49 5.68 3.72 -0.88
CA GLU A 49 6.04 4.28 -2.19
C GLU A 49 4.86 4.19 -3.17
N LEU A 50 4.22 3.01 -3.28
CA LEU A 50 3.02 2.81 -4.10
C LEU A 50 1.88 3.74 -3.68
N TYR A 51 1.67 3.92 -2.37
CA TYR A 51 0.69 4.86 -1.83
C TYR A 51 1.02 6.32 -2.16
N ALA A 52 2.30 6.71 -2.07
CA ALA A 52 2.74 8.05 -2.43
C ALA A 52 2.57 8.32 -3.93
N GLN A 53 2.87 7.36 -4.80
CA GLN A 53 2.62 7.44 -6.23
C GLN A 53 1.12 7.58 -6.53
N PHE A 54 0.28 6.84 -5.81
CA PHE A 54 -1.17 6.95 -5.91
C PHE A 54 -1.67 8.36 -5.56
N MET A 55 -1.24 8.89 -4.41
CA MET A 55 -1.58 10.23 -3.93
C MET A 55 -1.06 11.32 -4.88
N MET A 56 0.17 11.18 -5.39
CA MET A 56 0.74 12.11 -6.38
C MET A 56 0.01 12.05 -7.73
N GLY A 57 -0.46 10.88 -8.17
CA GLY A 57 -1.25 10.71 -9.38
C GLY A 57 -2.65 11.33 -9.30
N ILE A 58 -3.22 11.43 -8.10
CA ILE A 58 -4.49 12.13 -7.83
C ILE A 58 -4.30 13.66 -7.79
N GLY A 59 -3.10 14.14 -7.44
CA GLY A 59 -2.79 15.57 -7.30
C GLY A 59 -2.42 16.32 -8.59
N MET A 60 -2.34 15.65 -9.75
CA MET A 60 -2.08 16.26 -11.05
C MET A 60 -3.33 16.31 -11.97
N TRP A 61 -4.51 16.58 -11.40
CA TRP A 61 -5.75 16.88 -12.12
C TRP A 61 -6.41 18.14 -11.57
#